data_AF-A0A6L5QX89-F1
#
_entry.id   AF-A0A6L5QX89-F1
#
_cell.length_a   1.000
_cell.length_b   1.000
_cell.length_c   1.000
_cell.angle_alpha   90.00
_cell.angle_beta   90.00
_cell.angle_gamma   90.00
#
_symmetry.space_group_name_H-M   'P 1'
#
loop_
_entity.id
_entity.type
_entity.pdbx_description
1 polymer ?
#
loop_
_entity_poly.entity_id
_entity_poly.type
_entity_poly.pdbx_seq_one_letter_code
_entity_poly.pdbx_strand_id
1 'polypeptide(L)'
;MKRKQANLRDGSEWIDHEDCIVGDEEGIRNLMRACEEALAKGEFFSSELGDYVGVKKLPSDWFKQPKDSNKTILANQILGCVLLMIAALIFFGAYTVIKWFV
;
A
#
# COMPACT_ATOMS: atom_id res chain seq x y z
N MET A 1 24.02 17.32 24.93
CA MET A 1 23.81 16.17 24.02
C MET A 1 22.44 16.34 23.38
N LYS A 2 22.36 16.56 22.06
CA LYS A 2 21.06 16.51 21.36
C LYS A 2 20.56 15.07 21.49
N ARG A 3 19.42 14.83 22.14
CA ARG A 3 18.80 13.49 22.10
C ARG A 3 18.62 13.16 20.63
N LYS A 4 19.29 12.12 20.14
CA LYS A 4 19.01 11.59 18.81
C LYS A 4 17.55 11.17 18.85
N GLN A 5 16.74 11.76 18.00
CA GLN A 5 15.37 11.31 17.83
C GLN A 5 15.45 9.90 17.23
N ALA A 6 14.80 8.94 17.88
CA ALA A 6 14.76 7.56 17.43
C ALA A 6 14.24 7.50 15.99
N ASN A 7 14.87 6.67 15.14
CA ASN A 7 14.49 6.55 13.74
C ASN A 7 13.55 5.35 13.56
N LEU A 8 12.31 5.62 13.15
CA LEU A 8 11.34 4.60 12.75
C LEU A 8 10.62 5.12 11.50
N ARG A 9 10.67 4.37 10.41
CA ARG A 9 10.24 4.80 9.08
C ARG A 9 9.56 3.67 8.31
N ASP A 10 8.84 4.06 7.27
CA ASP A 10 8.32 3.13 6.27
C ASP A 10 9.47 2.71 5.33
N GLY A 11 9.63 1.41 5.13
CA GLY A 11 10.66 0.83 4.29
C GLY A 11 10.41 0.98 2.79
N SER A 12 9.22 1.44 2.38
CA SER A 12 8.86 1.69 0.97
C SER A 12 9.78 2.68 0.24
N GLU A 13 10.60 3.46 0.96
CA GLU A 13 11.64 4.30 0.35
C GLU A 13 12.86 3.51 -0.17
N TRP A 14 13.02 2.24 0.25
CA TRP A 14 14.16 1.39 -0.12
C TRP A 14 13.69 0.04 -0.70
N ILE A 15 14.19 -0.30 -1.88
CA ILE A 15 13.86 -1.55 -2.59
C ILE A 15 14.09 -2.79 -1.72
N ASP A 16 15.18 -2.83 -0.95
CA ASP A 16 15.54 -3.97 -0.11
C ASP A 16 14.66 -4.11 1.15
N HIS A 17 13.81 -3.11 1.42
CA HIS A 17 13.00 -3.00 2.62
C HIS A 17 11.52 -2.68 2.32
N GLU A 18 11.09 -2.90 1.07
CA GLU A 18 9.68 -2.73 0.69
C GLU A 18 8.77 -3.56 1.62
N ASP A 19 7.62 -3.00 1.97
CA ASP A 19 6.63 -3.57 2.90
C ASP A 19 7.12 -3.81 4.34
N CYS A 20 8.30 -3.29 4.72
CA CYS A 20 8.84 -3.43 6.08
C CYS A 20 8.80 -2.11 6.86
N ILE A 21 8.57 -2.18 8.18
CA ILE A 21 8.86 -1.06 9.07
C ILE A 21 10.35 -1.13 9.43
N VAL A 22 11.09 -0.05 9.19
CA VAL A 22 12.54 0.02 9.42
C VAL A 22 12.87 1.04 10.50
N GLY A 23 13.87 0.75 11.32
CA GLY A 23 14.30 1.66 12.37
C GLY A 23 15.61 1.27 13.03
N ASP A 24 16.19 2.22 13.77
CA ASP A 24 17.32 1.91 14.65
C ASP A 24 16.85 1.15 15.91
N GLU A 25 17.79 0.63 16.70
CA GLU A 25 17.46 -0.16 17.89
C GLU A 25 16.51 0.58 18.85
N GLU A 26 16.69 1.90 19.01
CA GLU A 26 15.83 2.74 19.85
C GLU A 26 14.42 2.86 19.24
N GLY A 27 14.32 3.09 17.93
CA GLY A 27 13.05 3.17 17.21
C GLY A 27 12.24 1.87 17.29
N ILE A 28 12.89 0.72 17.10
CA ILE A 28 12.24 -0.59 17.21
C ILE A 28 11.80 -0.86 18.65
N ARG A 29 12.61 -0.51 19.66
CA ARG A 29 12.21 -0.63 21.09
C ARG A 29 11.01 0.28 21.42
N ASN A 30 10.96 1.49 20.86
CA ASN A 30 9.84 2.41 21.02
C ASN A 30 8.56 1.86 20.38
N LEU A 31 8.66 1.29 19.18
CA LEU A 31 7.54 0.62 18.51
C LEU A 31 7.01 -0.55 19.34
N MET A 32 7.90 -1.38 19.88
CA MET A 32 7.51 -2.52 20.73
C MET A 32 6.66 -2.06 21.92
N ARG A 33 7.14 -1.04 22.65
CA ARG A 33 6.39 -0.45 23.78
C ARG A 33 5.06 0.16 23.33
N ALA A 34 5.03 0.84 22.18
CA ALA A 34 3.81 1.42 21.63
C ALA A 34 2.76 0.34 21.30
N CYS A 35 3.18 -0.79 20.76
CA CYS A 35 2.32 -1.94 20.52
C CYS A 35 1.76 -2.51 21.82
N GLU A 36 2.59 -2.69 22.86
CA GLU A 36 2.14 -3.16 24.17
C GLU A 36 1.09 -2.22 24.78
N GLU A 37 1.32 -0.91 24.72
CA GLU A 37 0.36 0.09 25.21
C GLU A 37 -0.95 0.10 24.40
N ALA A 38 -0.86 0.01 23.07
CA ALA A 38 -2.04 -0.05 22.20
C ALA A 38 -2.84 -1.35 22.41
N LEU A 39 -2.18 -2.47 22.72
CA LEU A 39 -2.85 -3.71 23.07
C LEU A 39 -3.66 -3.56 24.37
N ALA A 40 -3.09 -2.90 25.38
CA ALA A 40 -3.71 -2.67 26.67
C ALA A 40 -4.84 -1.61 26.63
N LYS A 41 -4.59 -0.46 26.00
CA LYS A 41 -5.47 0.73 26.04
C LYS A 41 -6.33 0.90 24.79
N GLY A 42 -6.05 0.15 23.72
CA GLY A 42 -6.68 0.28 22.41
C GLY A 42 -5.89 1.17 21.44
N GLU A 43 -5.19 2.19 21.94
CA GLU A 43 -4.34 3.06 21.12
C GLU A 43 -3.21 3.69 21.95
N PHE A 44 -2.14 4.06 21.26
CA PHE A 44 -1.01 4.78 21.82
C PHE A 44 -0.46 5.78 20.80
N PHE A 45 -0.24 7.02 21.22
CA PHE A 45 0.33 8.08 20.39
C PHE A 45 1.57 8.65 21.04
N SER A 46 2.62 8.85 20.26
CA SER A 46 3.87 9.41 20.74
C SER A 46 4.68 9.99 19.57
N SER A 47 5.43 11.06 19.84
CA SER A 47 6.41 11.63 18.92
C SER A 47 7.70 10.81 18.82
N GLU A 48 7.83 9.75 19.62
CA GLU A 48 9.01 8.86 19.64
C GLU A 48 8.96 7.75 18.58
N LEU A 49 7.93 7.74 17.73
CA LEU A 49 7.70 6.74 16.68
C LEU A 49 8.15 7.20 15.27
N GLY A 50 9.03 8.19 15.19
CA GLY A 50 9.60 8.67 13.93
C GLY A 50 8.51 9.21 12.99
N ASP A 51 8.34 8.56 11.84
CA ASP A 51 7.36 8.96 10.81
C ASP A 51 5.91 8.59 11.18
N TYR A 52 5.73 7.74 12.19
CA TYR A 52 4.42 7.31 12.64
C TYR A 52 3.92 8.17 13.82
N VAL A 53 2.61 8.42 13.85
CA VAL A 53 1.98 9.23 14.91
C VAL A 53 1.48 8.36 16.09
N GLY A 54 1.26 7.06 15.86
CA GLY A 54 0.77 6.16 16.88
C GLY A 54 0.44 4.75 16.37
N VAL A 55 0.12 3.86 17.30
CA VAL A 55 -0.30 2.48 17.06
C VAL A 55 -1.71 2.29 17.61
N LYS A 56 -2.58 1.64 16.85
CA LYS A 56 -3.98 1.37 17.23
C LYS A 56 -4.30 -0.12 17.12
N LYS A 57 -4.94 -0.66 18.15
CA LYS A 57 -5.55 -1.99 18.11
C LYS A 57 -6.95 -1.87 17.50
N LEU A 58 -7.13 -2.47 16.34
CA LEU A 58 -8.43 -2.57 15.69
C LEU A 58 -8.98 -4.00 15.84
N PRO A 59 -10.30 -4.19 15.93
CA PRO A 59 -10.88 -5.53 16.00
C PRO A 59 -10.65 -6.28 14.67
N SER A 60 -10.54 -7.60 14.71
CA SER A 60 -10.33 -8.44 13.52
C SER A 60 -11.37 -8.20 12.41
N ASP A 61 -12.59 -7.85 12.81
CA ASP A 61 -13.69 -7.52 11.91
C ASP A 61 -13.48 -6.24 11.09
N TRP A 62 -12.63 -5.31 11.57
CA TRP A 62 -12.23 -4.13 10.83
C TRP A 62 -11.37 -4.49 9.61
N PHE A 63 -10.59 -5.57 9.72
CA PHE A 63 -9.75 -6.11 8.65
C PHE A 63 -10.50 -7.07 7.72
N LYS A 64 -11.82 -7.26 7.88
CA LYS A 64 -12.63 -8.00 6.89
C LYS A 64 -12.37 -7.35 5.54
N GLN A 65 -11.76 -8.15 4.66
CA GLN A 65 -11.28 -7.83 3.33
C GLN A 65 -11.94 -6.57 2.77
N PRO A 66 -11.19 -5.57 2.26
CA PRO A 66 -11.79 -4.68 1.31
C PRO A 66 -12.31 -5.59 0.20
N LYS A 67 -13.62 -5.89 0.19
CA LYS A 67 -14.28 -6.23 -1.05
C LYS A 67 -13.87 -5.05 -1.92
N ASP A 68 -13.07 -5.31 -2.96
CA ASP A 68 -12.78 -4.30 -3.96
C ASP A 68 -14.07 -3.54 -4.14
N SER A 69 -14.04 -2.23 -3.85
CA SER A 69 -15.25 -1.43 -3.88
C SER A 69 -15.96 -1.80 -5.17
N ASN A 70 -17.29 -1.99 -5.16
CA ASN A 70 -18.00 -2.30 -6.42
C ASN A 70 -17.62 -1.31 -7.54
N LYS A 71 -17.18 -0.09 -7.16
CA LYS A 71 -16.56 0.92 -8.02
C LYS A 71 -15.22 0.49 -8.65
N THR A 72 -14.30 -0.10 -7.89
CA THR A 72 -13.00 -0.62 -8.38
C THR A 72 -13.20 -1.80 -9.32
N ILE A 73 -14.12 -2.73 -8.98
CA ILE A 73 -14.47 -3.86 -9.86
C ILE A 73 -15.05 -3.35 -11.18
N LEU A 74 -15.99 -2.40 -11.11
CA LEU A 74 -16.59 -1.77 -12.29
C LEU A 74 -15.54 -1.03 -13.13
N ALA A 75 -14.65 -0.27 -12.50
CA ALA A 75 -13.58 0.46 -13.17
C ALA A 75 -12.62 -0.49 -13.93
N ASN A 76 -12.22 -1.59 -13.31
CA ASN A 76 -11.38 -2.60 -13.95
C ASN A 76 -12.10 -3.30 -15.12
N GLN A 77 -13.39 -3.57 -15.00
CA GLN A 77 -14.19 -4.13 -16.10
C GLN A 77 -14.29 -3.15 -17.28
N ILE A 78 -14.55 -1.87 -17.01
CA ILE A 78 -14.59 -0.82 -18.04
C ILE A 78 -13.22 -0.72 -18.73
N LEU A 79 -12.13 -0.69 -17.96
CA LEU A 79 -10.78 -0.64 -18.51
C LEU A 79 -10.48 -1.85 -19.40
N GLY A 80 -10.85 -3.06 -18.95
CA GLY A 80 -10.72 -4.29 -19.74
C GLY A 80 -11.47 -4.23 -21.07
N CYS A 81 -12.72 -3.75 -21.06
CA CYS A 81 -13.52 -3.57 -22.28
C CYS A 81 -12.89 -2.55 -23.25
N VAL A 82 -12.35 -1.45 -22.74
CA VAL A 82 -11.66 -0.43 -23.55
C VAL A 82 -10.41 -1.02 -24.19
N LEU A 83 -9.59 -1.76 -23.43
CA LEU A 83 -8.38 -2.41 -23.95
C LEU A 83 -8.71 -3.43 -25.04
N LEU A 84 -9.78 -4.21 -24.87
CA LEU A 84 -10.23 -5.16 -25.89
C LEU A 84 -10.70 -4.46 -27.17
N MET A 85 -11.42 -3.34 -27.08
CA MET A 85 -11.79 -2.54 -28.25
C MET A 85 -10.56 -1.99 -28.99
N ILE A 86 -9.59 -1.46 -28.25
CA ILE A 86 -8.34 -0.95 -28.85
C ILE A 86 -7.61 -2.08 -29.58
N ALA A 87 -7.47 -3.25 -28.94
CA ALA A 87 -6.86 -4.41 -29.56
C ALA A 87 -7.59 -4.81 -30.86
N ALA A 88 -8.92 -4.87 -30.83
CA ALA A 88 -9.73 -5.20 -32.01
C ALA A 88 -9.54 -4.19 -33.16
N LEU A 89 -9.46 -2.88 -32.86
CA LEU A 89 -9.18 -1.85 -33.85
C LEU A 89 -7.79 -2.00 -34.48
N ILE A 90 -6.77 -2.33 -33.67
CA ILE A 90 -5.42 -2.61 -34.16
C ILE A 90 -5.44 -3.82 -35.11
N PHE A 91 -6.12 -4.91 -34.72
CA PHE A 91 -6.24 -6.10 -35.58
C PHE A 91 -6.99 -5.80 -36.88
N PHE A 92 -8.09 -5.05 -36.83
CA PHE A 92 -8.83 -4.63 -38.03
C PHE A 92 -8.00 -3.73 -38.93
N GLY A 93 -7.26 -2.78 -38.36
CA GLY A 93 -6.34 -1.90 -39.10
C GLY A 93 -5.25 -2.71 -39.80
N ALA A 94 -4.58 -3.61 -39.07
CA ALA A 94 -3.56 -4.48 -39.62
C ALA A 94 -4.10 -5.38 -40.73
N TYR A 95 -5.27 -6.00 -40.52
CA TYR A 95 -5.94 -6.82 -41.55
C TYR A 95 -6.26 -6.02 -42.81
N THR A 96 -6.75 -4.79 -42.65
CA THR A 96 -7.09 -3.90 -43.76
C THR A 96 -5.86 -3.55 -44.58
N VAL A 97 -4.74 -3.22 -43.92
CA VAL A 97 -3.46 -2.92 -44.58
C VAL A 97 -2.93 -4.15 -45.31
N ILE A 98 -2.93 -5.33 -44.68
CA ILE A 98 -2.48 -6.57 -45.33
C ILE A 98 -3.31 -6.86 -46.59
N LYS A 99 -4.63 -6.66 -46.52
CA LYS A 99 -5.53 -6.83 -47.68
C LYS A 99 -5.23 -5.87 -48.84
N TRP A 100 -4.55 -4.75 -48.61
CA TRP A 100 -4.13 -3.86 -49.71
C TRP A 100 -2.88 -4.37 -50.44
N PHE A 101 -2.09 -5.23 -49.79
CA PHE A 101 -0.85 -5.79 -50.33
C PHE A 101 -1.00 -7.24 -50.84
N VAL A 102 -2.17 -7.85 -50.65
CA VAL A 102 -2.56 -9.17 -51.17
C VAL A 102 -3.61 -8.99 -52.26
#